data_AF-A0AAN8GV43-F1
#
_entry.id   AF-A0AAN8GV43-F1
#
_cell.length_a   1.000
_cell.length_b   1.000
_cell.length_c   1.000
_cell.angle_alpha   90.00
_cell.angle_beta   90.00
_cell.angle_gamma   90.00
#
_symmetry.space_group_name_H-M   'P 1'
#
loop_
_entity.id
_entity.type
_entity.pdbx_description
1 polymer ?
#
loop_
_entity_poly.entity_id
_entity_poly.type
_entity_poly.pdbx_seq_one_letter_code
_entity_poly.pdbx_strand_id
1 'polypeptide(L)' 'MVEGFVSEDQEFVMDIPRLLEFCSEEERMNEGRSPNKEERKYSALEQMKITLQSIEKLWLDIVGCNVILDVGGAVFYGE' A
#
# COMPACT_ATOMS: atom_id res chain seq x y z
N MET A 1 -9.05 -16.91 39.83
CA MET A 1 -9.76 -16.79 38.54
C MET A 1 -9.42 -15.46 37.93
N VAL A 2 -8.48 -15.44 36.99
CA VAL A 2 -8.64 -14.75 35.70
C VAL A 2 -7.83 -15.58 34.72
N GLU A 3 -8.48 -16.46 33.96
CA GLU A 3 -7.85 -17.10 32.81
C GLU A 3 -7.87 -16.07 31.68
N GLY A 4 -6.68 -15.60 31.28
CA GLY A 4 -6.53 -14.84 30.05
C GLY A 4 -6.49 -15.81 28.89
N PHE A 5 -7.61 -16.01 28.22
CA PHE A 5 -7.66 -16.67 26.92
C PHE A 5 -6.96 -15.77 25.90
N VAL A 6 -5.80 -16.20 25.40
CA VAL A 6 -5.27 -15.66 24.14
C VAL A 6 -6.00 -16.42 23.04
N SER A 7 -6.99 -15.78 22.43
CA SER A 7 -7.61 -16.32 21.22
C SER A 7 -6.58 -16.25 20.10
N GLU A 8 -6.09 -17.42 19.70
CA GLU A 8 -5.56 -17.67 18.36
C GLU A 8 -6.66 -17.29 17.33
N ASP A 9 -6.23 -16.76 16.18
CA ASP A 9 -7.06 -16.28 15.05
C ASP A 9 -7.54 -14.82 15.07
N GLN A 10 -6.68 -13.87 15.45
CA GLN A 10 -6.83 -12.49 14.96
C GLN A 10 -6.34 -12.45 13.50
N GLU A 11 -7.23 -12.78 12.55
CA GLU A 11 -7.00 -12.51 11.14
C GLU A 11 -6.86 -11.00 10.95
N PHE A 12 -5.64 -10.53 10.71
CA PHE A 12 -5.35 -9.13 10.42
C PHE A 12 -5.84 -8.83 9.00
N VAL A 13 -7.15 -8.56 8.88
CA VAL A 13 -7.76 -8.13 7.62
C VAL A 13 -7.31 -6.70 7.37
N MET A 14 -6.23 -6.55 6.58
CA MET A 14 -5.91 -5.28 5.96
C MET A 14 -6.95 -5.02 4.88
N ASP A 15 -7.87 -4.10 5.18
CA ASP A 15 -8.86 -3.62 4.22
C ASP A 15 -8.16 -2.68 3.23
N ILE A 16 -7.37 -3.29 2.34
CA ILE A 16 -6.64 -2.63 1.26
C ILE A 16 -7.26 -3.15 -0.05
N PRO A 17 -8.35 -2.53 -0.54
CA PRO A 17 -9.09 -3.00 -1.71
C PRO A 17 -8.18 -3.23 -2.93
N ARG A 18 -7.16 -2.38 -3.11
CA ARG A 18 -6.17 -2.50 -4.19
C ARG A 18 -5.33 -3.77 -4.10
N LEU A 19 -5.00 -4.21 -2.88
CA LEU A 19 -4.22 -5.44 -2.65
C LEU A 19 -5.11 -6.67 -2.85
N LEU A 20 -6.36 -6.60 -2.40
CA LEU A 20 -7.35 -7.68 -2.62
C LEU A 20 -7.65 -7.88 -4.10
N GLU A 21 -7.83 -6.80 -4.87
CA GLU A 21 -7.98 -6.84 -6.33
C GLU A 21 -6.74 -7.45 -7.00
N PHE A 22 -5.54 -7.06 -6.56
CA PHE A 22 -4.29 -7.61 -7.10
C PHE A 22 -4.14 -9.12 -6.81
N CYS A 23 -4.38 -9.56 -5.58
CA CYS A 23 -4.28 -10.97 -5.20
C CYS A 23 -5.30 -11.83 -5.95
N SER A 24 -6.53 -11.32 -6.11
CA SER A 24 -7.58 -12.03 -6.85
C SER A 24 -7.31 -12.06 -8.36
N GLU A 25 -6.66 -11.05 -8.94
CA GLU A 25 -6.21 -11.07 -10.33
C GLU A 25 -5.04 -12.05 -10.55
N GLU A 26 -4.10 -12.12 -9.60
CA GLU A 26 -3.00 -13.10 -9.60
C GLU A 26 -3.50 -14.55 -9.49
N GLU A 27 -4.47 -14.82 -8.61
CA GLU A 27 -5.07 -16.14 -8.44
C GLU A 27 -5.73 -16.62 -9.75
N ARG A 28 -6.47 -15.73 -10.43
CA ARG A 28 -7.10 -16.00 -11.74
C ARG A 28 -6.09 -16.19 -12.88
N MET A 29 -4.89 -15.62 -12.76
CA MET A 29 -3.80 -15.82 -13.73
C MET A 29 -3.16 -17.20 -13.61
N ASN A 30 -3.17 -17.80 -12.42
CA ASN A 30 -2.64 -19.15 -12.17
C ASN A 30 -3.58 -20.26 -12.70
N GLU A 31 -4.86 -19.95 -12.96
CA GLU A 31 -5.87 -20.91 -13.42
C GLU A 31 -6.02 -21.04 -14.95
N GLY A 32 -5.19 -20.35 -15.76
CA GLY A 32 -5.05 -20.74 -17.18
C GLY A 32 -5.00 -19.63 -18.23
N ARG A 33 -4.74 -18.37 -17.87
CA ARG A 33 -4.45 -17.33 -18.87
C ARG A 33 -3.23 -16.53 -18.44
N SER A 34 -2.10 -16.71 -19.13
CA SER A 34 -0.95 -15.83 -18.94
C SER A 34 -1.22 -14.50 -19.68
N PRO A 35 -1.28 -13.36 -18.97
CA PRO A 35 -1.26 -12.05 -19.64
C PRO A 35 0.06 -11.89 -20.38
N ASN A 36 0.05 -11.11 -21.46
CA ASN A 36 1.29 -10.83 -22.15
C ASN A 36 2.21 -10.00 -21.24
N LYS A 37 3.54 -10.06 -21.47
CA LYS A 37 4.51 -9.36 -20.63
C LYS A 37 4.36 -7.83 -20.67
N GLU A 38 3.78 -7.28 -21.73
CA GLU A 38 3.50 -5.85 -21.89
C GLU A 38 2.38 -5.39 -20.93
N GLU A 39 1.27 -6.14 -20.84
CA GLU A 39 0.11 -5.88 -19.97
C GLU A 39 0.53 -5.84 -18.49
N ARG A 40 1.38 -6.78 -18.06
CA ARG A 40 1.92 -6.79 -16.69
C ARG A 40 2.79 -5.57 -16.38
N LYS A 41 3.61 -5.14 -17.33
CA LYS A 41 4.45 -3.93 -17.17
C LYS A 41 3.58 -2.67 -17.09
N TYR A 42 2.52 -2.60 -17.89
CA TYR A 42 1.60 -1.47 -17.87
C TYR A 42 0.85 -1.39 -16.53
N SER A 43 0.31 -2.51 -16.05
CA SER A 43 -0.31 -2.60 -14.71
C SER A 43 0.65 -2.18 -13.59
N ALA A 44 1.92 -2.63 -13.63
CA ALA A 44 2.92 -2.22 -12.65
C ALA A 44 3.21 -0.70 -12.68
N LEU A 45 3.28 -0.10 -13.87
CA LEU A 45 3.47 1.35 -14.02
C LEU A 45 2.27 2.16 -13.52
N GLU A 46 1.06 1.69 -13.78
CA GLU A 46 -0.17 2.32 -13.28
C GLU A 46 -0.24 2.26 -11.74
N GLN A 47 0.09 1.11 -11.15
CA GLN A 47 0.16 0.96 -9.70
C GLN A 47 1.24 1.85 -9.08
N MET A 48 2.43 1.96 -9.70
CA MET A 48 3.47 2.89 -9.26
C MET A 48 2.99 4.34 -9.26
N LYS A 49 2.30 4.78 -10.32
CA LYS A 49 1.74 6.14 -10.40
C LYS A 49 0.71 6.39 -9.30
N ILE A 50 -0.18 5.43 -9.08
CA ILE A 50 -1.19 5.49 -8.03
C ILE A 50 -0.54 5.57 -6.63
N THR A 51 0.52 4.80 -6.38
CA THR A 51 1.27 4.83 -5.13
C THR A 51 1.93 6.18 -4.90
N LEU A 52 2.62 6.73 -5.90
CA LEU A 52 3.25 8.06 -5.80
C LEU A 52 2.23 9.15 -5.48
N GLN A 53 1.09 9.17 -6.19
CA GLN A 53 0.01 10.11 -5.91
C GLN A 53 -0.59 9.95 -4.51
N SER A 54 -0.55 8.74 -3.96
CA SER A 54 -1.03 8.48 -2.60
C SER A 54 -0.02 9.00 -1.56
N ILE A 55 1.28 8.80 -1.77
CA ILE A 55 2.36 9.32 -0.92
C ILE A 55 2.34 10.86 -0.91
N GLU A 56 2.19 11.51 -2.08
CA GLU A 56 2.08 12.97 -2.16
C GLU A 56 0.93 13.51 -1.31
N LYS A 57 -0.24 12.83 -1.31
CA LYS A 57 -1.36 13.20 -0.45
C LYS A 57 -1.05 13.03 1.02
N LEU A 58 -0.41 11.92 1.40
CA LEU A 58 -0.01 11.68 2.79
C LEU A 58 0.96 12.75 3.30
N TRP A 59 1.89 13.23 2.45
CA TRP A 59 2.78 14.34 2.79
C TRP A 59 2.03 15.66 2.97
N LEU A 60 1.03 15.95 2.14
CA LEU A 60 0.18 17.16 2.32
C LEU A 60 -0.62 17.11 3.62
N ASP A 61 -1.06 15.91 4.01
CA ASP A 61 -1.80 15.69 5.25
C ASP A 61 -0.87 15.52 6.48
N ILE A 62 0.46 15.59 6.29
CA ILE A 62 1.49 15.42 7.32
C ILE A 62 1.35 14.08 8.06
N VAL A 63 0.91 13.04 7.34
CA VAL A 63 0.78 11.68 7.87
C VAL A 63 2.04 10.90 7.51
N GLY A 64 2.73 10.35 8.52
CA GLY A 64 3.95 9.55 8.31
C GLY A 64 5.21 10.37 8.01
N CYS A 65 5.17 11.70 8.17
CA CYS A 65 6.38 12.52 8.08
C CYS A 65 7.18 12.44 9.37
N ASN A 66 8.32 11.75 9.33
CA ASN A 66 9.20 11.54 10.48
C ASN A 66 10.33 12.57 10.59
N VAL A 67 10.54 13.36 9.53
CA VAL A 67 11.62 14.34 9.44
C VAL A 67 11.04 15.73 9.16
N ILE A 68 11.62 16.73 9.83
CA ILE A 68 11.34 18.14 9.62
C ILE A 68 12.64 18.81 9.16
N LEU A 69 12.61 19.48 8.01
CA LEU A 69 13.73 20.23 7.44
C LEU A 69 13.45 21.73 7.55
N ASP A 70 14.31 22.45 8.28
CA ASP A 70 14.33 23.92 8.29
C ASP A 70 15.45 24.41 7.37
N VAL A 71 15.08 25.08 6.29
CA VAL A 71 16.02 25.70 5.35
C VAL A 71 15.70 27.18 5.25
N GLY A 72 16.48 28.01 5.96
CA GLY A 72 16.35 29.46 5.89
C GLY A 72 15.02 30.00 6.44
N GLY A 73 14.40 29.31 7.41
CA GLY A 73 13.12 29.69 8.00
C GLY A 73 11.90 29.09 7.29
N ALA A 74 12.10 28.32 6.21
CA ALA A 74 11.06 27.50 5.60
C ALA A 74 11.10 26.09 6.18
N VAL A 75 9.92 25.58 6.58
CA VAL A 75 9.75 24.26 7.18
C VAL A 75 9.14 23.29 6.18
N PHE A 76 9.79 22.16 5.98
CA PHE A 76 9.32 21.06 5.14
C PHE A 76 9.15 19.79 5.96
N TYR A 77 8.08 19.04 5.69
CA TYR A 77 7.78 17.76 6.31
C TYR A 77 8.05 16.65 5.30
N GLY A 78 8.75 15.59 5.73
CA GLY A 78 9.11 14.46 4.87
C GLY A 78 9.41 13.18 5.65
N GLU A 79 9.64 12.11 4.91
CA GLU A 79 10.13 10.80 5.38
C GLU A 79 11.50 10.50 4.75
#